data_AF-A0A1T3MM85-F1
#
_entry.id   AF-A0A1T3MM85-F1
#
_cell.length_a   1.000
_cell.length_b   1.000
_cell.length_c   1.000
_cell.angle_alpha   90.00
_cell.angle_beta   90.00
_cell.angle_gamma   90.00
#
_symmetry.space_group_name_H-M   'P 1'
#
loop_
_entity.id
_entity.type
_entity.pdbx_description
1 polymer ?
#
loop_
_entity_poly.entity_id
_entity_poly.type
_entity_poly.pdbx_seq_one_letter_code
_entity_poly.pdbx_strand_id
1 'polypeptide(L)'
;MTERKKYNGIYTDNSGTTAVIVENDFKNLYTEIDGVKFSGSEFSDLSLDDKTKYTEQQLQRFTWSKTPVYNSEIVREELCNCTFEILVPQLIIDKTTGSEFYSDLKIEYLLGNAEPDGGIEDERISVSLTIEGNLYIGIGNLMETALDDIHSQFGESYHFKNCYGCLYGDYSVYGQSAFGTMLCFAAQKEKYKKVTNKQEYMDLETDKTTTVQEIYCCSQYEIRRAGAGYRG
;
A
#
# COMPACT_ATOMS: atom_id res chain seq x y z
N MET A 1 -2.48 13.53 -15.90
CA MET A 1 -2.66 13.19 -14.47
C MET A 1 -3.38 11.86 -14.45
N THR A 2 -2.85 10.87 -13.73
CA THR A 2 -3.55 9.58 -13.54
C THR A 2 -4.87 9.85 -12.83
N GLU A 3 -5.95 9.20 -13.25
CA GLU A 3 -7.24 9.30 -12.58
C GLU A 3 -7.10 8.78 -11.14
N ARG A 4 -7.51 9.58 -10.16
CA ARG A 4 -7.54 9.16 -8.76
C ARG A 4 -8.74 8.26 -8.51
N LYS A 5 -8.50 7.06 -8.00
CA LYS A 5 -9.56 6.19 -7.48
C LYS A 5 -9.96 6.67 -6.09
N LYS A 6 -11.22 6.42 -5.72
CA LYS A 6 -11.79 6.86 -4.44
C LYS A 6 -12.28 5.62 -3.69
N TYR A 7 -11.85 5.49 -2.44
CA TYR A 7 -12.22 4.41 -1.56
C TYR A 7 -12.96 4.98 -0.36
N ASN A 8 -14.17 4.48 -0.12
CA ASN A 8 -14.91 4.82 1.09
C ASN A 8 -14.27 4.10 2.27
N GLY A 9 -14.24 4.78 3.40
CA GLY A 9 -13.69 4.21 4.61
C GLY A 9 -14.08 4.97 5.86
N ILE A 10 -13.45 4.55 6.95
CA ILE A 10 -13.53 5.19 8.25
C ILE A 10 -12.12 5.49 8.75
N TYR A 11 -12.00 6.63 9.43
CA TYR A 11 -10.83 7.01 10.19
C TYR A 11 -11.23 7.02 11.67
N THR A 12 -10.40 6.43 12.52
CA THR A 12 -10.61 6.41 13.98
C THR A 12 -9.35 6.87 14.69
N ASP A 13 -9.51 7.81 15.62
CA ASP A 13 -8.47 8.29 16.53
C ASP A 13 -9.03 8.37 17.97
N ASN A 14 -8.27 9.01 18.87
CA ASN A 14 -8.69 9.24 20.26
C ASN A 14 -9.94 10.13 20.40
N SER A 15 -10.31 10.87 19.36
CA SER A 15 -11.44 11.79 19.31
C SER A 15 -12.69 11.14 18.71
N GLY A 16 -12.58 9.90 18.22
CA GLY A 16 -13.67 9.07 17.73
C GLY A 16 -13.51 8.66 16.27
N THR A 17 -14.60 8.20 15.68
CA THR A 17 -14.63 7.71 14.29
C THR A 17 -15.33 8.71 13.37
N THR A 18 -14.76 8.93 12.19
CA THR A 18 -15.37 9.74 11.12
C THR A 18 -15.30 9.00 9.79
N ALA A 19 -16.28 9.24 8.91
CA ALA A 19 -16.26 8.68 7.57
C ALA A 19 -15.27 9.47 6.69
N VAL A 20 -14.50 8.78 5.87
CA VAL A 20 -13.49 9.39 5.00
C VAL A 20 -13.58 8.83 3.59
N ILE A 21 -13.02 9.59 2.64
CA ILE A 21 -12.73 9.12 1.29
C ILE A 21 -11.22 9.20 1.11
N VAL A 22 -10.60 8.05 0.88
CA VAL A 22 -9.18 7.99 0.49
C VAL A 22 -9.11 7.99 -1.03
N GLU A 23 -8.53 9.06 -1.58
CA GLU A 23 -8.17 9.14 -2.98
C GLU A 23 -6.79 8.54 -3.21
N ASN A 24 -6.62 7.80 -4.30
CA ASN A 24 -5.40 7.06 -4.57
C ASN A 24 -5.04 7.14 -6.07
N ASP A 25 -3.83 7.60 -6.39
CA ASP A 25 -3.28 7.63 -7.75
C ASP A 25 -2.27 6.48 -8.04
N PHE A 26 -2.23 5.52 -7.13
CA PHE A 26 -1.35 4.35 -7.04
C PHE A 26 0.12 4.67 -6.78
N LYS A 27 0.41 5.91 -6.39
CA LYS A 27 1.70 6.37 -5.86
C LYS A 27 1.54 7.14 -4.56
N ASN A 28 0.46 7.89 -4.44
CA ASN A 28 0.12 8.71 -3.29
C ASN A 28 -1.34 8.51 -2.91
N LEU A 29 -1.56 8.65 -1.61
CA LEU A 29 -2.84 8.74 -0.95
C LEU A 29 -3.16 10.20 -0.65
N TYR A 30 -4.45 10.53 -0.72
CA TYR A 30 -4.98 11.83 -0.32
C TYR A 30 -6.28 11.59 0.45
N THR A 31 -6.46 12.28 1.56
CA THR A 31 -7.70 12.17 2.33
C THR A 31 -8.02 13.48 3.03
N GLU A 32 -9.29 13.72 3.31
CA GLU A 32 -9.74 14.83 4.12
C GLU A 32 -10.43 14.28 5.37
N ILE A 33 -9.97 14.70 6.54
CA ILE A 33 -10.47 14.26 7.84
C ILE A 33 -10.91 15.52 8.58
N ASP A 34 -12.21 15.65 8.86
CA ASP A 34 -12.82 16.79 9.53
C ASP A 34 -12.37 18.17 8.97
N GLY A 35 -12.27 18.27 7.64
CA GLY A 35 -11.87 19.50 6.94
C GLY A 35 -10.35 19.75 6.84
N VAL A 36 -9.53 18.80 7.29
CA VAL A 36 -8.06 18.86 7.20
C VAL A 36 -7.58 17.88 6.14
N LYS A 37 -6.80 18.37 5.18
CA LYS A 37 -6.33 17.58 4.03
C LYS A 37 -4.93 17.02 4.28
N PHE A 38 -4.82 15.71 4.08
CA PHE A 38 -3.59 14.94 4.21
C PHE A 38 -3.18 14.34 2.87
N SER A 39 -1.88 14.18 2.68
CA SER A 39 -1.33 13.36 1.61
C SER A 39 -0.03 12.69 2.02
N GLY A 40 0.27 11.59 1.35
CA GLY A 40 1.43 10.73 1.63
C GLY A 40 1.55 9.67 0.55
N SER A 41 2.65 8.92 0.52
CA SER A 41 2.80 7.76 -0.36
C SER A 41 2.11 6.50 0.20
N GLU A 42 1.92 6.47 1.51
CA GLU A 42 1.26 5.40 2.29
C GLU A 42 0.46 6.00 3.47
N PHE A 43 -0.01 5.17 4.40
CA PHE A 43 -0.82 5.66 5.52
C PHE A 43 0.04 6.27 6.64
N SER A 44 1.21 5.69 6.90
CA SER A 44 2.13 6.12 7.96
C SER A 44 2.87 7.42 7.64
N ASP A 45 2.89 7.87 6.38
CA ASP A 45 3.50 9.15 5.96
C ASP A 45 2.47 10.24 5.60
N LEU A 46 1.18 10.02 5.91
CA LEU A 46 0.15 11.03 5.72
C LEU A 46 0.47 12.29 6.54
N SER A 47 0.70 13.40 5.84
CA SER A 47 1.12 14.67 6.42
C SER A 47 0.35 15.85 5.82
N LEU A 48 0.51 17.03 6.42
CA LEU A 48 -0.08 18.27 5.94
C LEU A 48 0.91 19.06 5.10
N ASP A 49 0.46 19.55 3.94
CA ASP A 49 1.28 20.44 3.11
C ASP A 49 1.60 21.77 3.80
N ASP A 50 0.63 22.32 4.54
CA ASP A 50 0.75 23.62 5.20
C ASP A 50 -0.22 23.73 6.38
N LYS A 51 0.34 23.68 7.60
CA LYS A 51 -0.44 23.76 8.86
C LYS A 51 -1.10 25.12 9.07
N THR A 52 -0.59 26.19 8.45
CA THR A 52 -1.13 27.55 8.64
C THR A 52 -2.52 27.75 8.02
N LYS A 53 -2.97 26.80 7.19
CA LYS A 53 -4.31 26.78 6.59
C LYS A 53 -5.41 26.30 7.54
N TYR A 54 -5.05 25.80 8.71
CA TYR A 54 -5.98 25.17 9.64
C TYR A 54 -5.97 25.87 11.00
N THR A 55 -7.10 25.81 11.69
CA THR A 55 -7.22 26.33 13.05
C THR A 55 -6.55 25.42 14.06
N GLU A 56 -6.13 25.95 15.21
CA GLU A 56 -5.59 25.15 16.31
C GLU A 56 -6.57 24.04 16.75
N GLN A 57 -7.86 24.35 16.79
CA GLN A 57 -8.90 23.38 17.15
C GLN A 57 -8.96 22.19 16.17
N GLN A 58 -8.81 22.44 14.87
CA GLN A 58 -8.75 21.37 13.87
C GLN A 58 -7.49 20.52 14.06
N LEU A 59 -6.35 21.13 14.37
CA LEU A 59 -5.08 20.43 14.50
C LEU A 59 -4.92 19.66 15.82
N GLN A 60 -5.59 20.10 16.89
CA GLN A 60 -5.56 19.46 18.21
C GLN A 60 -6.16 18.04 18.24
N ARG A 61 -7.01 17.72 17.26
CA ARG A 61 -7.59 16.38 17.10
C ARG A 61 -6.53 15.33 16.78
N PHE A 62 -5.52 15.69 15.99
CA PHE A 62 -4.57 14.73 15.42
C PHE A 62 -3.35 14.52 16.32
N THR A 63 -2.87 13.27 16.37
CA THR A 63 -1.59 12.94 16.98
C THR A 63 -0.51 12.93 15.90
N TRP A 64 0.67 13.49 16.20
CA TRP A 64 1.75 13.66 15.24
C TRP A 64 2.99 12.90 15.68
N SER A 65 3.51 12.02 14.82
CA SER A 65 4.89 11.55 14.93
C SER A 65 5.82 12.60 14.33
N LYS A 66 6.97 12.80 14.97
CA LYS A 66 7.97 13.79 14.56
C LYS A 66 9.25 13.07 14.17
N THR A 67 9.49 12.96 12.87
CA THR A 67 10.62 12.21 12.33
C THR A 67 11.66 13.18 11.76
N PRO A 68 12.87 13.27 12.34
CA PRO A 68 13.96 14.06 11.76
C PRO A 68 14.36 13.50 10.39
N VAL A 69 14.45 14.37 9.39
CA VAL A 69 14.96 13.96 8.07
C VAL A 69 16.48 13.88 8.15
N TYR A 70 17.01 12.70 7.85
CA TYR A 70 18.45 12.39 7.94
C TYR A 70 19.32 13.46 7.26
N ASN A 71 20.36 13.90 7.98
CA ASN A 71 21.28 14.97 7.57
C ASN A 71 20.60 16.31 7.20
N SER A 72 19.49 16.67 7.86
CA SER A 72 18.85 17.97 7.69
C SER A 72 18.27 18.50 9.02
N GLU A 73 17.93 19.78 9.05
CA GLU A 73 17.19 20.41 10.16
C GLU A 73 15.67 20.24 10.03
N ILE A 74 15.21 19.54 8.99
CA ILE A 74 13.79 19.36 8.70
C ILE A 74 13.24 18.23 9.59
N VAL A 75 12.12 18.49 10.25
CA VAL A 75 11.34 17.49 10.98
C VAL A 75 10.02 17.29 10.23
N ARG A 76 9.74 16.05 9.83
CA ARG A 76 8.45 15.66 9.26
C ARG A 76 7.46 15.43 10.38
N GLU A 77 6.24 15.91 10.19
CA GLU A 77 5.14 15.65 11.10
C GLU A 77 4.09 14.83 10.36
N GLU A 78 4.00 13.55 10.72
CA GLU A 78 3.18 12.54 10.08
C GLU A 78 2.09 12.08 11.05
N LEU A 79 0.92 11.74 10.51
CA LEU A 79 -0.24 11.34 11.30
C LEU A 79 0.01 9.98 11.99
N CYS A 80 -0.33 9.86 13.27
CA CYS A 80 -0.22 8.60 14.01
C CYS A 80 -1.35 8.44 15.06
N ASN A 81 -1.28 7.38 15.87
CA ASN A 81 -2.28 7.01 16.88
C ASN A 81 -3.70 6.96 16.32
N CYS A 82 -3.86 6.25 15.21
CA CYS A 82 -5.12 6.17 14.49
C CYS A 82 -5.24 4.88 13.69
N THR A 83 -6.43 4.65 13.15
CA THR A 83 -6.71 3.52 12.27
C THR A 83 -7.51 3.99 11.07
N PHE A 84 -7.12 3.52 9.89
CA PHE A 84 -7.89 3.64 8.66
C PHE A 84 -8.50 2.28 8.32
N GLU A 85 -9.77 2.26 7.95
CA GLU A 85 -10.39 1.10 7.32
C GLU A 85 -10.99 1.54 5.99
N ILE A 86 -10.55 0.94 4.89
CA ILE A 86 -11.05 1.25 3.54
C ILE A 86 -11.47 -0.02 2.79
N LEU A 87 -12.42 0.13 1.86
CA LEU A 87 -12.81 -0.93 0.93
C LEU A 87 -12.23 -0.63 -0.46
N VAL A 88 -11.37 -1.53 -0.93
CA VAL A 88 -10.70 -1.43 -2.22
C VAL A 88 -11.18 -2.56 -3.13
N PRO A 89 -11.91 -2.27 -4.22
CA PRO A 89 -12.25 -3.29 -5.19
C PRO A 89 -10.98 -3.88 -5.81
N GLN A 90 -10.80 -5.19 -5.69
CA GLN A 90 -9.69 -5.94 -6.26
C GLN A 90 -10.18 -6.92 -7.31
N LEU A 91 -9.44 -6.99 -8.42
CA LEU A 91 -9.71 -7.95 -9.48
C LEU A 91 -9.06 -9.28 -9.10
N ILE A 92 -9.87 -10.35 -9.09
CA ILE A 92 -9.48 -11.71 -8.74
C ILE A 92 -9.62 -12.59 -9.98
N ILE A 93 -8.65 -13.45 -10.20
CA ILE A 93 -8.69 -14.51 -11.22
C ILE A 93 -9.09 -15.81 -10.51
N ASP A 94 -10.17 -16.45 -10.97
CA ASP A 94 -10.44 -17.85 -10.65
C ASP A 94 -9.58 -18.73 -11.55
N LYS A 95 -8.65 -19.48 -10.95
CA LYS A 95 -7.69 -20.34 -11.66
C LYS A 95 -8.36 -21.59 -12.25
N THR A 96 -9.51 -21.98 -11.75
CA THR A 96 -10.28 -23.15 -12.24
C THR A 96 -11.01 -22.81 -13.53
N THR A 97 -11.64 -21.64 -13.58
CA THR A 97 -12.46 -21.22 -14.74
C THR A 97 -11.72 -20.27 -15.68
N GLY A 98 -10.64 -19.64 -15.23
CA GLY A 98 -9.95 -18.55 -15.93
C GLY A 98 -10.75 -17.24 -15.95
N SER A 99 -11.85 -17.17 -15.21
CA SER A 99 -12.70 -15.97 -15.17
C SER A 99 -12.13 -14.92 -14.21
N GLU A 100 -12.55 -13.67 -14.43
CA GLU A 100 -12.14 -12.53 -13.61
C GLU A 100 -13.37 -11.88 -12.99
N PHE A 101 -13.29 -11.53 -11.71
CA PHE A 101 -14.36 -10.87 -10.99
C PHE A 101 -13.79 -9.92 -9.92
N TYR A 102 -14.60 -8.96 -9.48
CA TYR A 102 -14.23 -8.05 -8.41
C TYR A 102 -14.66 -8.60 -7.05
N SER A 103 -13.78 -8.46 -6.05
CA SER A 103 -14.12 -8.62 -4.63
C SER A 103 -13.53 -7.42 -3.86
N ASP A 104 -14.26 -6.95 -2.86
CA ASP A 104 -13.83 -5.81 -2.04
C ASP A 104 -12.80 -6.30 -1.01
N LEU A 105 -11.56 -5.84 -1.16
CA LEU A 105 -10.51 -5.98 -0.17
C LEU A 105 -10.71 -4.91 0.90
N LYS A 106 -11.12 -5.33 2.10
CA LYS A 106 -11.08 -4.49 3.29
C LYS A 106 -9.63 -4.40 3.76
N ILE A 107 -9.10 -3.19 3.84
CA ILE A 107 -7.78 -2.89 4.39
C ILE A 107 -8.00 -2.11 5.69
N GLU A 108 -7.55 -2.66 6.81
CA GLU A 108 -7.43 -1.98 8.10
C GLU A 108 -5.94 -1.69 8.36
N TYR A 109 -5.61 -0.41 8.52
CA TYR A 109 -4.26 0.10 8.72
C TYR A 109 -4.17 0.81 10.06
N LEU A 110 -3.46 0.22 11.01
CA LEU A 110 -3.29 0.73 12.36
C LEU A 110 -1.91 1.39 12.49
N LEU A 111 -1.91 2.61 13.01
CA LEU A 111 -0.73 3.40 13.35
C LEU A 111 -0.70 3.63 14.86
N GLY A 112 0.35 3.17 15.53
CA GLY A 112 0.58 3.31 16.97
C GLY A 112 0.89 4.75 17.40
N ASN A 113 1.17 4.96 18.69
CA ASN A 113 1.51 6.29 19.20
C ASN A 113 2.86 6.76 18.68
N ALA A 114 3.07 8.08 18.72
CA ALA A 114 4.38 8.67 18.44
C ALA A 114 5.41 8.26 19.49
N GLU A 115 6.59 7.85 19.04
CA GLU A 115 7.74 7.58 19.89
C GLU A 115 8.56 8.85 20.17
N PRO A 116 9.23 8.98 21.33
CA PRO A 116 9.99 10.18 21.70
C PRO A 116 11.11 10.56 20.72
N ASP A 117 11.75 9.55 20.11
CA ASP A 117 12.90 9.72 19.22
C ASP A 117 12.49 9.73 17.72
N GLY A 118 11.18 9.77 17.45
CA GLY A 118 10.60 9.70 16.11
C GLY A 118 10.09 8.30 15.74
N GLY A 119 9.24 8.23 14.72
CA GLY A 119 8.52 7.01 14.35
C GLY A 119 7.31 6.72 15.24
N ILE A 120 6.80 5.49 15.17
CA ILE A 120 5.59 5.05 15.88
C ILE A 120 5.81 3.70 16.57
N GLU A 121 5.07 3.47 17.66
CA GLU A 121 5.15 2.25 18.49
C GLU A 121 4.86 0.96 17.70
N ASP A 122 3.88 1.02 16.79
CA ASP A 122 3.41 -0.14 16.03
C ASP A 122 2.85 0.30 14.68
N GLU A 123 2.97 -0.58 13.69
CA GLU A 123 2.37 -0.44 12.37
C GLU A 123 1.82 -1.80 11.93
N ARG A 124 0.50 -1.89 11.77
CA ARG A 124 -0.17 -3.15 11.45
C ARG A 124 -1.18 -2.99 10.35
N ILE A 125 -1.08 -3.89 9.38
CA ILE A 125 -1.99 -4.03 8.25
C ILE A 125 -2.77 -5.33 8.43
N SER A 126 -4.08 -5.24 8.41
CA SER A 126 -4.99 -6.37 8.32
C SER A 126 -5.78 -6.24 7.04
N VAL A 127 -5.78 -7.28 6.21
CA VAL A 127 -6.54 -7.33 4.97
C VAL A 127 -7.53 -8.48 5.01
N SER A 128 -8.72 -8.28 4.45
CA SER A 128 -9.69 -9.35 4.30
C SER A 128 -10.58 -9.17 3.10
N LEU A 129 -11.06 -10.28 2.54
CA LEU A 129 -12.04 -10.28 1.46
C LEU A 129 -12.88 -11.55 1.53
N THR A 130 -14.06 -11.53 0.90
CA THR A 130 -14.95 -12.69 0.83
C THR A 130 -15.19 -13.11 -0.61
N ILE A 131 -15.05 -14.40 -0.89
CA ILE A 131 -15.37 -15.02 -2.18
C ILE A 131 -16.26 -16.21 -1.91
N GLU A 132 -17.46 -16.22 -2.51
CA GLU A 132 -18.44 -17.32 -2.37
C GLU A 132 -18.77 -17.69 -0.91
N GLY A 133 -18.75 -16.69 -0.01
CA GLY A 133 -19.01 -16.88 1.43
C GLY A 133 -17.79 -17.35 2.24
N ASN A 134 -16.66 -17.64 1.60
CA ASN A 134 -15.40 -17.93 2.29
C ASN A 134 -14.67 -16.62 2.59
N LEU A 135 -14.27 -16.43 3.85
CA LEU A 135 -13.52 -15.29 4.32
C LEU A 135 -12.02 -15.61 4.28
N TYR A 136 -11.25 -14.73 3.64
CA TYR A 136 -9.79 -14.77 3.56
C TYR A 136 -9.23 -13.59 4.35
N ILE A 137 -8.24 -13.83 5.20
CA ILE A 137 -7.68 -12.80 6.10
C ILE A 137 -6.16 -12.88 6.08
N GLY A 138 -5.47 -11.75 5.98
CA GLY A 138 -4.03 -11.69 6.16
C GLY A 138 -3.63 -10.55 7.06
N ILE A 139 -2.53 -10.74 7.80
CA ILE A 139 -2.06 -9.77 8.79
C ILE A 139 -0.55 -9.63 8.66
N GLY A 140 -0.05 -8.40 8.62
CA GLY A 140 1.37 -8.13 8.60
C GLY A 140 1.68 -6.69 8.95
N ASN A 141 2.96 -6.37 9.09
CA ASN A 141 3.47 -4.99 9.12
C ASN A 141 3.83 -4.49 7.71
N LEU A 142 3.75 -5.36 6.70
CA LEU A 142 3.92 -5.05 5.28
C LEU A 142 2.69 -5.57 4.53
N MET A 143 2.24 -4.81 3.52
CA MET A 143 1.17 -5.23 2.62
C MET A 143 1.53 -6.53 1.90
N GLU A 144 2.82 -6.73 1.57
CA GLU A 144 3.32 -8.01 1.03
C GLU A 144 2.92 -9.18 1.94
N THR A 145 3.31 -9.13 3.22
CA THR A 145 3.07 -10.20 4.18
C THR A 145 1.57 -10.48 4.34
N ALA A 146 0.76 -9.42 4.42
CA ALA A 146 -0.68 -9.56 4.58
C ALA A 146 -1.34 -10.16 3.31
N LEU A 147 -0.83 -9.84 2.11
CA LEU A 147 -1.31 -10.47 0.87
C LEU A 147 -0.77 -11.90 0.67
N ASP A 148 0.42 -12.21 1.17
CA ASP A 148 0.99 -13.57 1.19
C ASP A 148 0.13 -14.55 2.01
N ASP A 149 -0.42 -14.09 3.14
CA ASP A 149 -1.36 -14.85 3.95
C ASP A 149 -2.63 -15.20 3.16
N ILE A 150 -3.23 -14.20 2.48
CA ILE A 150 -4.41 -14.46 1.63
C ILE A 150 -4.03 -15.37 0.45
N HIS A 151 -2.90 -15.14 -0.19
CA HIS A 151 -2.43 -15.95 -1.31
C HIS A 151 -2.26 -17.43 -0.90
N SER A 152 -1.71 -17.67 0.29
CA SER A 152 -1.58 -19.02 0.86
C SER A 152 -2.93 -19.70 1.08
N GLN A 153 -3.96 -18.93 1.48
CA GLN A 153 -5.33 -19.43 1.62
C GLN A 153 -6.06 -19.61 0.28
N PHE A 154 -5.77 -18.78 -0.71
CA PHE A 154 -6.27 -18.95 -2.08
C PHE A 154 -5.82 -20.27 -2.68
N GLY A 155 -4.57 -20.67 -2.41
CA GLY A 155 -3.97 -21.88 -2.94
C GLY A 155 -4.08 -21.96 -4.47
N GLU A 156 -4.65 -23.07 -4.96
CA GLU A 156 -4.85 -23.26 -6.40
C GLU A 156 -6.14 -22.66 -6.95
N SER A 157 -6.99 -22.05 -6.12
CA SER A 157 -8.32 -21.59 -6.53
C SER A 157 -8.31 -20.19 -7.13
N TYR A 158 -7.57 -19.25 -6.51
CA TYR A 158 -7.64 -17.84 -6.87
C TYR A 158 -6.26 -17.18 -7.00
N HIS A 159 -6.23 -16.05 -7.70
CA HIS A 159 -5.02 -15.22 -7.81
C HIS A 159 -5.40 -13.73 -7.83
N PHE A 160 -4.59 -12.88 -7.19
CA PHE A 160 -4.76 -11.43 -7.29
C PHE A 160 -4.32 -10.91 -8.66
N LYS A 161 -5.18 -10.17 -9.34
CA LYS A 161 -4.84 -9.43 -10.56
C LYS A 161 -4.52 -7.98 -10.22
N ASN A 162 -3.38 -7.80 -9.57
CA ASN A 162 -2.80 -6.50 -9.18
C ASN A 162 -1.26 -6.57 -9.21
N CYS A 163 -0.57 -5.51 -8.77
CA CYS A 163 0.87 -5.40 -8.81
C CYS A 163 1.56 -6.43 -7.90
N TYR A 164 0.96 -6.77 -6.74
CA TYR A 164 1.43 -7.86 -5.90
C TYR A 164 1.49 -9.19 -6.68
N GLY A 165 0.39 -9.56 -7.34
CA GLY A 165 0.28 -10.79 -8.13
C GLY A 165 0.92 -10.74 -9.52
N CYS A 166 1.53 -9.61 -9.90
CA CYS A 166 2.09 -9.38 -11.23
C CYS A 166 3.52 -9.93 -11.33
N LEU A 167 3.85 -10.55 -12.46
CA LEU A 167 5.19 -11.01 -12.81
C LEU A 167 6.23 -9.89 -12.72
N TYR A 168 5.87 -8.67 -13.15
CA TYR A 168 6.80 -7.55 -13.26
C TYR A 168 6.86 -6.64 -12.04
N GLY A 169 6.08 -6.93 -11.00
CA GLY A 169 6.15 -6.22 -9.73
C GLY A 169 7.18 -6.90 -8.84
N ASP A 170 8.11 -6.16 -8.26
CA ASP A 170 9.03 -6.70 -7.25
C ASP A 170 9.36 -5.64 -6.20
N TYR A 171 9.91 -6.05 -5.06
CA TYR A 171 10.36 -5.13 -4.03
C TYR A 171 11.85 -4.87 -4.16
N SER A 172 12.29 -3.70 -3.71
CA SER A 172 13.71 -3.36 -3.69
C SER A 172 14.48 -4.29 -2.77
N VAL A 173 15.64 -4.74 -3.21
CA VAL A 173 16.56 -5.56 -2.38
C VAL A 173 17.23 -4.78 -1.24
N TYR A 174 16.94 -3.48 -1.14
CA TYR A 174 17.36 -2.59 -0.06
C TYR A 174 16.28 -2.40 1.01
N GLY A 175 15.12 -3.03 0.85
CA GLY A 175 13.97 -2.88 1.75
C GLY A 175 12.77 -2.26 1.06
N GLN A 176 11.66 -2.23 1.77
CA GLN A 176 10.37 -1.73 1.33
C GLN A 176 9.68 -1.00 2.48
N SER A 177 8.80 -0.06 2.14
CA SER A 177 7.81 0.47 3.08
C SER A 177 6.68 -0.53 3.32
N ALA A 178 5.83 -0.23 4.30
CA ALA A 178 4.68 -1.05 4.64
C ALA A 178 3.63 -1.10 3.53
N PHE A 179 3.48 -0.03 2.73
CA PHE A 179 2.63 -0.01 1.55
C PHE A 179 3.23 0.85 0.44
N GLY A 180 3.11 0.43 -0.81
CA GLY A 180 3.30 1.33 -1.94
C GLY A 180 4.68 1.41 -2.57
N THR A 181 5.62 0.57 -2.16
CA THR A 181 7.02 0.62 -2.65
C THR A 181 7.36 -0.48 -3.66
N MET A 182 6.36 -1.09 -4.29
CA MET A 182 6.60 -2.03 -5.38
C MET A 182 7.25 -1.33 -6.58
N LEU A 183 8.31 -1.94 -7.09
CA LEU A 183 8.99 -1.57 -8.32
C LEU A 183 8.36 -2.29 -9.52
N CYS A 184 7.95 -1.51 -10.52
CA CYS A 184 7.37 -2.03 -11.77
C CYS A 184 8.44 -2.11 -12.87
N PHE A 185 8.73 -3.34 -13.30
CA PHE A 185 9.69 -3.65 -14.36
C PHE A 185 9.05 -3.84 -15.74
N ALA A 186 7.78 -3.43 -15.91
CA ALA A 186 7.05 -3.62 -17.16
C ALA A 186 7.64 -2.85 -18.36
N ALA A 187 8.49 -1.84 -18.14
CA ALA A 187 9.22 -1.16 -19.21
C ALA A 187 10.47 -1.95 -19.71
N GLN A 188 10.87 -2.99 -18.98
CA GLN A 188 12.03 -3.82 -19.29
C GLN A 188 11.75 -5.33 -19.14
N LYS A 189 10.54 -5.76 -19.53
CA LYS A 189 10.02 -7.14 -19.40
C LYS A 189 11.03 -8.22 -19.78
N GLU A 190 11.65 -8.08 -20.95
CA GLU A 190 12.56 -9.09 -21.50
C GLU A 190 13.87 -9.24 -20.72
N LYS A 191 14.33 -8.16 -20.06
CA LYS A 191 15.48 -8.22 -19.16
C LYS A 191 15.06 -8.82 -17.82
N TYR A 192 13.98 -8.31 -17.26
CA TYR A 192 13.48 -8.74 -15.95
C TYR A 192 13.13 -10.24 -15.92
N LYS A 193 12.50 -10.78 -16.97
CA LYS A 193 12.19 -12.22 -17.09
C LYS A 193 13.42 -13.15 -16.99
N LYS A 194 14.61 -12.63 -17.29
CA LYS A 194 15.87 -13.40 -17.26
C LYS A 194 16.60 -13.30 -15.93
N VAL A 195 16.10 -12.47 -15.01
CA VAL A 195 16.70 -12.31 -13.68
C VAL A 195 16.45 -13.57 -12.87
N THR A 196 17.52 -14.11 -12.32
CA THR A 196 17.54 -15.34 -11.49
C THR A 196 18.25 -15.13 -10.16
N ASN A 197 18.94 -14.00 -9.97
CA ASN A 197 19.68 -13.70 -8.75
C ASN A 197 19.74 -12.19 -8.46
N LYS A 198 20.21 -11.86 -7.26
CA LYS A 198 20.27 -10.48 -6.75
C LYS A 198 21.17 -9.57 -7.60
N GLN A 199 22.27 -10.07 -8.15
CA GLN A 199 23.17 -9.24 -8.96
C GLN A 199 22.49 -8.85 -10.27
N GLU A 200 21.86 -9.79 -10.96
CA GLU A 200 21.12 -9.52 -12.19
C GLU A 200 19.94 -8.57 -11.97
N TYR A 201 19.27 -8.65 -10.82
CA TYR A 201 18.25 -7.69 -10.43
C TYR A 201 18.82 -6.28 -10.28
N MET A 202 19.98 -6.18 -9.60
CA MET A 202 20.69 -4.92 -9.36
C MET A 202 21.26 -4.29 -10.65
N ASP A 203 21.48 -5.09 -11.68
CA ASP A 203 21.94 -4.64 -13.00
C ASP A 203 20.80 -4.08 -13.88
N LEU A 204 19.54 -4.16 -13.42
CA LEU A 204 18.40 -3.58 -14.13
C LEU A 204 18.45 -2.04 -14.13
N GLU A 205 17.93 -1.45 -15.19
CA GLU A 205 17.94 0.00 -15.41
C GLU A 205 16.93 0.66 -14.46
N THR A 206 17.39 1.42 -13.47
CA THR A 206 16.53 2.04 -12.45
C THR A 206 15.71 3.20 -12.99
N ASP A 207 16.19 3.90 -14.01
CA ASP A 207 15.48 4.98 -14.71
C ASP A 207 14.26 4.48 -15.51
N LYS A 208 14.20 3.18 -15.79
CA LYS A 208 13.06 2.51 -16.43
C LYS A 208 12.09 1.89 -15.45
N THR A 209 12.37 1.99 -14.15
CA THR A 209 11.56 1.39 -13.10
C THR A 209 10.72 2.47 -12.44
N THR A 210 9.44 2.17 -12.20
CA THR A 210 8.53 3.08 -11.52
C THR A 210 7.98 2.45 -10.25
N THR A 211 7.90 3.22 -9.18
CA THR A 211 7.20 2.82 -7.96
C THR A 211 5.69 2.84 -8.16
N VAL A 212 5.00 1.82 -7.65
CA VAL A 212 3.55 1.62 -7.69
C VAL A 212 3.08 0.95 -6.39
N GLN A 213 1.80 1.10 -6.07
CA GLN A 213 1.17 0.37 -4.97
C GLN A 213 0.70 -1.04 -5.34
N GLU A 214 0.72 -1.95 -4.38
CA GLU A 214 0.46 -3.40 -4.51
C GLU A 214 -0.91 -3.68 -5.13
N ILE A 215 -1.90 -2.83 -4.80
CA ILE A 215 -3.30 -2.94 -5.21
C ILE A 215 -3.58 -2.43 -6.62
N TYR A 216 -2.58 -1.87 -7.31
CA TYR A 216 -2.75 -1.34 -8.67
C TYR A 216 -2.81 -2.47 -9.71
N CYS A 217 -3.62 -2.31 -10.75
CA CYS A 217 -3.61 -3.21 -11.91
C CYS A 217 -3.50 -2.40 -13.20
N CYS A 218 -2.40 -2.59 -13.94
CA CYS A 218 -2.20 -1.97 -15.25
C CYS A 218 -2.45 -2.95 -16.41
N SER A 219 -2.52 -2.43 -17.63
CA SER A 219 -2.72 -3.24 -18.83
C SER A 219 -1.53 -4.13 -19.22
N GLN A 220 -0.38 -3.97 -18.54
CA GLN A 220 0.82 -4.77 -18.76
C GLN A 220 0.92 -5.98 -17.83
N TYR A 221 -0.08 -6.20 -16.98
CA TYR A 221 -0.16 -7.30 -16.03
C TYR A 221 0.05 -8.65 -16.73
N GLU A 222 0.93 -9.45 -16.14
CA GLU A 222 1.08 -10.87 -16.45
C GLU A 222 1.12 -11.63 -15.12
N ILE A 223 0.46 -12.78 -15.05
CA ILE A 223 0.45 -13.60 -13.84
C ILE A 223 1.89 -14.01 -13.49
N ARG A 224 2.27 -13.86 -12.22
CA ARG A 224 3.56 -14.35 -11.70
C ARG A 224 3.66 -15.86 -11.89
N ARG A 225 4.86 -16.35 -12.27
CA ARG A 225 5.15 -17.78 -12.49
C ARG A 225 6.51 -18.13 -11.92
N ALA A 226 6.60 -19.37 -11.40
CA ALA A 226 7.83 -20.01 -10.95
C ALA A 226 8.98 -19.83 -11.96
N GLY A 227 10.13 -19.34 -11.49
CA GLY A 227 11.38 -19.27 -12.27
C GLY A 227 11.46 -18.12 -13.28
N ALA A 228 10.65 -17.06 -13.14
CA ALA A 228 10.69 -15.89 -14.01
C ALA A 228 10.72 -14.59 -13.21
N GLY A 229 11.85 -13.88 -13.27
CA GLY A 229 12.08 -12.68 -12.44
C GLY A 229 12.56 -13.04 -11.04
N TYR A 230 12.81 -12.02 -10.22
CA TYR A 230 13.53 -12.19 -8.95
C TYR A 230 12.71 -12.87 -7.85
N ARG A 231 11.45 -12.45 -7.67
CA ARG A 231 10.45 -13.15 -6.83
C ARG A 231 9.67 -14.24 -7.61
N GLY A 232 10.20 -14.70 -8.74
CA GLY A 232 9.56 -15.61 -9.69
C GLY A 232 9.74 -17.05 -9.34
#